data_AF-A0A4Q3YHZ1-F1
#
_entry.id   AF-A0A4Q3YHZ1-F1
#
_cell.length_a   1.000
_cell.length_b   1.000
_cell.length_c   1.000
_cell.angle_alpha   90.00
_cell.angle_beta   90.00
_cell.angle_gamma   90.00
#
_symmetry.space_group_name_H-M   'P 1'
#
loop_
_entity.id
_entity.type
_entity.pdbx_description
1 polymer ?
#
loop_
_entity_poly.entity_id
_entity_poly.type
_entity_poly.pdbx_seq_one_letter_code
_entity_poly.pdbx_strand_id
1 'polypeptide(L)'
;MGKRSDTLESALLAIEMLRRVPRGRKVTASELHQQLKEAGFDRDLRTIQRQIEMLSEHFHLERDDRNKPYGYRWPEHAKGFSLPNLTLQESLLLRLAEEHLRNLLPVRLMKSMEGFFAQARQNLGPAGPETLEREWPGKVRVVATSQPLLPPKIPSGVLEAVCEALYANVWLHLDYKNAAG
;
A
#
# COMPACT_ATOMS: atom_id res chain seq x y z
N MET A 1 -3.96 -3.82 41.98
CA MET A 1 -3.16 -3.89 40.72
C MET A 1 -4.02 -4.44 39.58
N GLY A 2 -4.85 -3.62 38.93
CA GLY A 2 -5.77 -4.12 37.88
C GLY A 2 -6.09 -3.15 36.72
N LYS A 3 -5.51 -1.95 36.68
CA LYS A 3 -5.90 -0.91 35.72
C LYS A 3 -5.14 -0.96 34.37
N ARG A 4 -3.93 -1.53 34.34
CA ARG A 4 -3.06 -1.52 33.14
C ARG A 4 -3.49 -2.49 32.03
N SER A 5 -4.04 -3.65 32.36
CA SER A 5 -4.55 -4.63 31.37
C SER A 5 -5.67 -4.02 30.53
N ASP A 6 -6.66 -3.42 31.19
CA ASP A 6 -7.85 -2.85 30.53
C ASP A 6 -7.49 -1.62 29.66
N THR A 7 -6.44 -0.87 30.01
CA THR A 7 -5.97 0.26 29.20
C THR A 7 -5.27 -0.21 27.92
N LEU A 8 -4.45 -1.27 28.01
CA LEU A 8 -3.78 -1.86 26.86
C LEU A 8 -4.80 -2.51 25.91
N GLU A 9 -5.74 -3.28 26.45
CA GLU A 9 -6.82 -3.89 25.67
C GLU A 9 -7.67 -2.83 24.97
N SER A 10 -8.00 -1.73 25.64
CA SER A 10 -8.74 -0.61 25.05
C SER A 10 -7.95 0.06 23.93
N ALA A 11 -6.63 0.20 24.07
CA ALA A 11 -5.77 0.75 23.02
C ALA A 11 -5.66 -0.19 21.80
N LEU A 12 -5.50 -1.50 22.03
CA LEU A 12 -5.47 -2.51 20.98
C LEU A 12 -6.81 -2.58 20.23
N LEU A 13 -7.92 -2.47 20.95
CA LEU A 13 -9.26 -2.38 20.37
C LEU A 13 -9.41 -1.14 19.48
N ALA A 14 -8.96 0.03 19.94
CA ALA A 14 -9.02 1.26 19.16
C ALA A 14 -8.19 1.15 17.85
N ILE A 15 -6.99 0.55 17.94
CA ILE A 15 -6.13 0.25 16.79
C ILE A 15 -6.86 -0.69 15.82
N GLU A 16 -7.48 -1.75 16.32
CA GLU A 16 -8.17 -2.74 15.49
C GLU A 16 -9.45 -2.17 14.84
N MET A 17 -10.16 -1.29 15.54
CA MET A 17 -11.29 -0.53 15.00
C MET A 17 -10.85 0.35 13.83
N LEU A 18 -9.81 1.16 14.01
CA LEU A 18 -9.28 2.03 12.96
C LEU A 18 -8.81 1.23 11.73
N ARG A 19 -8.21 0.04 11.95
CA ARG A 19 -7.79 -0.89 10.90
C ARG A 19 -8.95 -1.42 10.06
N ARG A 20 -10.14 -1.55 10.65
CA ARG A 20 -11.35 -2.10 10.01
C ARG A 20 -12.18 -1.06 9.28
N VAL A 21 -11.97 0.23 9.55
CA VAL A 21 -12.67 1.30 8.85
C VAL A 21 -12.20 1.33 7.37
N PRO A 22 -13.10 1.15 6.40
CA PRO A 22 -12.79 1.16 4.97
C PRO A 22 -12.54 2.58 4.44
N ARG A 23 -11.91 2.67 3.26
CA ARG A 23 -11.70 3.92 2.51
C ARG A 23 -12.79 4.20 1.46
N GLY A 24 -13.26 3.17 0.75
CA GLY A 24 -14.23 3.32 -0.35
C GLY A 24 -15.70 3.21 0.07
N ARG A 25 -16.05 2.12 0.76
CA ARG A 25 -17.40 1.89 1.30
C ARG A 25 -17.54 2.48 2.71
N LYS A 26 -18.76 2.52 3.24
CA LYS A 26 -19.01 2.87 4.66
C LYS A 26 -19.09 1.59 5.50
N VAL A 27 -18.72 1.69 6.77
CA VAL A 27 -18.94 0.63 7.77
C VAL A 27 -19.77 1.18 8.92
N THR A 28 -20.72 0.40 9.40
CA THR A 28 -21.56 0.74 10.56
C THR A 28 -20.93 0.23 11.85
N ALA A 29 -21.31 0.82 12.98
CA ALA A 29 -20.86 0.33 14.30
C ALA A 29 -21.27 -1.14 14.55
N SER A 30 -22.40 -1.59 13.98
CA SER A 30 -22.85 -2.98 14.09
C SER A 30 -21.94 -3.94 13.30
N GLU A 31 -21.57 -3.57 12.07
CA GLU A 31 -20.63 -4.35 11.26
C GLU A 31 -19.24 -4.40 11.90
N LEU A 32 -18.75 -3.28 12.42
CA LEU A 32 -17.48 -3.24 13.17
C LEU A 32 -17.53 -4.14 14.40
N HIS A 33 -18.60 -4.09 15.18
CA HIS A 33 -18.78 -4.94 16.36
C HIS A 33 -18.73 -6.44 16.00
N GLN A 34 -19.40 -6.84 14.92
CA GLN A 34 -19.36 -8.23 14.44
C GLN A 34 -17.92 -8.65 14.03
N GLN A 35 -17.23 -7.82 13.25
CA GLN A 35 -15.84 -8.09 12.81
C GLN A 35 -14.82 -8.09 13.95
N LEU A 36 -15.08 -7.37 15.04
CA LEU A 36 -14.24 -7.32 16.23
C LEU A 36 -14.48 -8.55 17.10
N LYS A 37 -15.75 -8.96 17.24
CA LYS A 37 -16.12 -10.19 17.95
C LYS A 37 -15.50 -11.42 17.29
N GLU A 38 -15.53 -11.49 15.96
CA GLU A 38 -14.86 -12.56 15.18
C GLU A 38 -13.33 -12.55 15.34
N ALA A 39 -12.74 -11.40 15.65
CA ALA A 39 -11.32 -11.26 15.93
C ALA A 39 -10.96 -11.46 17.41
N GLY A 40 -11.91 -11.89 18.24
CA GLY A 40 -11.68 -12.19 19.66
C GLY A 40 -11.84 -11.00 20.61
N PHE A 41 -12.31 -9.84 20.12
CA PHE A 41 -12.62 -8.69 20.97
C PHE A 41 -14.10 -8.74 21.40
N ASP A 42 -14.36 -9.19 22.63
CA ASP A 42 -15.71 -9.24 23.19
C ASP A 42 -16.00 -7.95 23.98
N ARG A 43 -16.57 -6.95 23.31
CA ARG A 43 -17.03 -5.68 23.91
C ARG A 43 -18.44 -5.40 23.42
N ASP A 44 -19.23 -4.74 24.27
CA ASP A 44 -20.61 -4.41 23.94
C ASP A 44 -20.70 -3.38 22.80
N LEU A 45 -21.79 -3.45 22.04
CA LEU A 45 -22.05 -2.56 20.91
C LEU A 45 -22.00 -1.07 21.30
N ARG A 46 -22.44 -0.70 22.51
CA ARG A 46 -22.42 0.69 22.99
C ARG A 46 -20.98 1.19 23.23
N THR A 47 -20.07 0.33 23.71
CA THR A 47 -18.65 0.66 23.80
C THR A 47 -18.03 0.87 22.42
N ILE A 48 -18.34 0.02 21.43
CA ILE A 48 -17.87 0.17 20.05
C ILE A 48 -18.39 1.47 19.43
N GLN A 49 -19.68 1.80 19.61
CA GLN A 49 -20.27 3.06 19.16
C GLN A 49 -19.55 4.28 19.75
N ARG A 50 -19.36 4.32 21.07
CA ARG A 50 -18.66 5.43 21.74
C ARG A 50 -17.21 5.56 21.28
N GLN A 51 -16.51 4.45 21.10
CA GLN A 51 -15.12 4.47 20.64
C GLN A 51 -15.00 4.94 19.18
N ILE A 52 -15.86 4.47 18.27
CA ILE A 52 -15.78 4.92 16.87
C ILE A 52 -16.16 6.41 16.73
N GLU A 53 -17.08 6.90 17.55
CA GLU A 53 -17.38 8.34 17.64
C GLU A 53 -16.16 9.13 18.08
N MET A 54 -15.52 8.76 19.19
CA MET A 54 -14.28 9.41 19.66
C MET A 54 -13.16 9.35 18.61
N LEU A 55 -12.99 8.20 17.96
CA LEU A 55 -11.99 8.02 16.91
C LEU A 55 -12.31 8.86 15.67
N SER A 56 -13.58 9.03 15.33
CA SER A 56 -13.99 9.87 14.20
C SER A 56 -13.62 11.33 14.38
N GLU A 57 -13.77 11.84 15.61
CA GLU A 57 -13.38 13.20 15.97
C GLU A 57 -11.86 13.38 15.93
N HIS A 58 -11.09 12.41 16.44
CA HIS A 58 -9.64 12.53 16.58
C HIS A 58 -8.85 12.22 15.30
N PHE A 59 -9.33 11.28 14.49
CA PHE A 59 -8.68 10.85 13.24
C PHE A 59 -9.36 11.39 11.98
N HIS A 60 -10.29 12.34 12.14
CA HIS A 60 -11.03 12.97 11.04
C HIS A 60 -11.70 11.94 10.11
N LEU A 61 -12.32 10.91 10.69
CA LEU A 61 -13.12 9.97 9.90
C LEU A 61 -14.36 10.68 9.37
N GLU A 62 -14.75 10.36 8.14
CA GLU A 62 -16.03 10.82 7.62
C GLU A 62 -17.15 9.99 8.29
N ARG A 63 -18.06 10.71 8.95
CA ARG A 63 -19.28 10.15 9.53
C ARG A 63 -20.46 10.58 8.68
N ASP A 64 -21.13 9.61 8.05
CA ASP A 64 -22.42 9.82 7.43
C ASP A 64 -23.52 9.67 8.48
N ASP A 65 -24.08 10.79 8.91
CA ASP A 65 -25.19 10.88 9.86
C ASP A 65 -26.56 11.09 9.19
N ARG A 66 -26.64 11.01 7.85
CA ARG A 66 -27.89 11.21 7.11
C ARG A 66 -28.95 10.15 7.41
N ASN A 67 -28.53 8.91 7.66
CA ASN A 67 -29.42 7.80 7.99
C ASN A 67 -28.82 6.94 9.10
N LYS A 68 -29.68 6.39 9.97
CA LYS A 68 -29.28 5.36 10.93
C LYS A 68 -29.35 3.98 10.27
N PRO A 69 -28.39 3.07 10.54
CA PRO A 69 -27.19 3.29 11.36
C PRO A 69 -26.14 4.17 10.66
N TYR A 70 -25.45 5.02 11.44
CA TYR A 70 -24.40 5.89 10.90
C TYR A 70 -23.26 5.09 10.27
N GLY A 71 -22.76 5.61 9.15
CA GLY A 71 -21.65 5.01 8.41
C GLY A 71 -20.35 5.76 8.66
N TYR A 72 -19.26 5.03 8.88
CA TYR A 72 -17.93 5.58 9.06
C TYR A 72 -17.03 5.16 7.89
N ARG A 73 -16.20 6.08 7.40
CA ARG A 73 -15.14 5.78 6.43
C ARG A 73 -13.96 6.72 6.58
N TRP A 74 -12.81 6.33 6.05
CA TRP A 74 -11.73 7.28 5.82
C TRP A 74 -12.09 8.18 4.63
N PRO A 75 -11.79 9.49 4.70
CA PRO A 75 -11.84 10.36 3.51
C PRO A 75 -10.97 9.79 2.39
N GLU A 76 -11.36 9.98 1.12
CA GLU A 76 -10.66 9.40 -0.04
C GLU A 76 -9.17 9.77 -0.13
N HIS A 77 -8.80 10.95 0.39
CA HIS A 77 -7.42 11.44 0.41
C HIS A 77 -6.74 11.34 1.78
N ALA A 78 -7.42 10.80 2.79
CA ALA A 78 -6.80 10.59 4.08
C ALA A 78 -5.77 9.46 3.97
N LYS A 79 -4.59 9.68 4.55
CA LYS A 79 -3.74 8.57 4.98
C LYS A 79 -4.54 7.87 6.07
N GLY A 80 -5.32 6.84 5.72
CA GLY A 80 -6.09 6.08 6.70
C GLY A 80 -5.18 5.53 7.81
N PHE A 81 -5.73 4.86 8.81
CA PHE A 81 -4.92 4.19 9.84
C PHE A 81 -4.18 3.00 9.23
N SER A 82 -3.08 3.35 8.59
CA SER A 82 -2.25 2.46 7.81
C SER A 82 -1.03 2.29 8.69
N LEU A 83 -0.99 1.18 9.41
CA LEU A 83 0.29 0.46 9.45
C LEU A 83 0.69 0.39 7.97
N PRO A 84 1.84 0.96 7.57
CA PRO A 84 2.23 0.91 6.18
C PRO A 84 2.23 -0.57 5.83
N ASN A 85 1.30 -0.98 4.98
CA ASN A 85 1.26 -2.28 4.36
C ASN A 85 1.15 -1.95 2.90
N LEU A 86 2.32 -1.71 2.30
CA LEU A 86 2.44 -1.53 0.87
C LEU A 86 1.79 -2.72 0.17
N THR A 87 0.90 -2.47 -0.78
CA THR A 87 0.46 -3.48 -1.73
C THR A 87 1.66 -3.99 -2.53
N LEU A 88 1.53 -5.13 -3.22
CA LEU A 88 2.63 -5.66 -4.05
C LEU A 88 3.02 -4.67 -5.17
N GLN A 89 2.04 -3.99 -5.77
CA GLN A 89 2.27 -2.96 -6.79
C GLN A 89 3.00 -1.74 -6.23
N GLU A 90 2.56 -1.22 -5.07
CA GLU A 90 3.26 -0.11 -4.39
C GLU A 90 4.67 -0.52 -3.94
N SER A 91 4.84 -1.77 -3.52
CA SER A 91 6.14 -2.35 -3.16
C SER A 91 7.07 -2.39 -4.37
N LEU A 92 6.56 -2.79 -5.54
CA LEU A 92 7.33 -2.79 -6.78
C LEU A 92 7.77 -1.39 -7.17
N LEU A 93 6.84 -0.44 -7.16
CA LEU A 93 7.13 0.96 -7.48
C LEU A 93 8.21 1.52 -6.54
N LEU A 94 8.05 1.33 -5.23
CA LEU A 94 9.02 1.81 -4.25
C LEU A 94 10.36 1.10 -4.36
N ARG A 95 10.39 -0.18 -4.73
CA ARG A 95 11.63 -0.92 -4.95
C ARG A 95 12.42 -0.36 -6.13
N LEU A 96 11.74 -0.09 -7.25
CA LEU A 96 12.35 0.56 -8.41
C LEU A 96 12.83 1.97 -8.05
N ALA A 97 11.98 2.75 -7.38
CA ALA A 97 12.33 4.09 -6.92
C ALA A 97 13.56 4.08 -6.00
N GLU A 98 13.67 3.14 -5.06
CA GLU A 98 14.84 3.00 -4.19
C GLU A 98 16.13 2.85 -5.01
N GLU A 99 16.13 1.98 -6.02
CA GLU A 99 17.30 1.72 -6.87
C GLU A 99 17.67 2.94 -7.73
N HIS A 100 16.66 3.61 -8.29
CA HIS A 100 16.85 4.82 -9.11
C HIS A 100 17.33 6.03 -8.30
N LEU A 101 16.79 6.21 -7.09
CA LEU A 101 16.97 7.43 -6.31
C LEU A 101 18.18 7.38 -5.38
N ARG A 102 18.76 6.19 -5.15
CA ARG A 102 19.90 5.99 -4.24
C ARG A 102 21.08 6.93 -4.52
N ASN A 103 21.33 7.25 -5.79
CA ASN A 103 22.44 8.12 -6.22
C ASN A 103 22.01 9.57 -6.48
N LEU A 104 20.72 9.89 -6.37
CA LEU A 104 20.15 11.21 -6.65
C LEU A 104 19.71 11.95 -5.39
N LEU A 105 19.33 11.22 -4.32
CA LEU A 105 18.76 11.81 -3.12
C LEU A 105 19.77 11.96 -1.98
N PRO A 106 19.61 13.00 -1.12
CA PRO A 106 20.38 13.11 0.11
C PRO A 106 20.17 11.91 1.03
N VAL A 107 21.26 11.43 1.65
CA VAL A 107 21.25 10.25 2.54
C VAL A 107 20.22 10.36 3.68
N ARG A 108 19.99 11.57 4.21
CA ARG A 108 18.99 11.80 5.26
C ARG A 108 17.57 11.47 4.78
N LEU A 109 17.23 11.84 3.55
CA LEU A 109 15.91 11.58 2.98
C LEU A 109 15.74 10.08 2.72
N MET A 110 16.77 9.43 2.16
CA MET A 110 16.77 7.97 1.98
C MET A 110 16.53 7.24 3.31
N LYS A 111 17.27 7.60 4.37
CA LYS A 111 17.10 7.01 5.71
C LYS A 111 15.70 7.21 6.29
N SER A 112 15.07 8.36 6.03
CA SER A 112 13.71 8.63 6.52
C SER A 112 12.65 7.73 5.88
N MET A 113 12.93 7.23 4.67
CA MET A 113 12.04 6.35 3.91
C MET A 113 12.38 4.86 4.07
N GLU A 114 13.43 4.52 4.83
CA GLU A 114 13.98 3.17 4.96
C GLU A 114 12.93 2.13 5.40
N GLY A 115 12.00 2.51 6.28
CA GLY A 115 10.92 1.61 6.70
C GLY A 115 10.02 1.15 5.54
N PHE A 116 9.71 2.04 4.60
CA PHE A 116 8.94 1.71 3.40
C PHE A 116 9.76 0.87 2.43
N PHE A 117 11.04 1.19 2.24
CA PHE A 117 11.92 0.40 1.38
C PHE A 117 12.16 -1.01 1.93
N ALA A 118 12.36 -1.13 3.25
CA ALA A 118 12.50 -2.42 3.93
C ALA A 118 11.25 -3.28 3.77
N GLN A 119 10.07 -2.68 3.95
CA GLN A 119 8.82 -3.38 3.72
C GLN A 119 8.63 -3.79 2.25
N ALA A 120 8.91 -2.90 1.30
CA ALA A 120 8.84 -3.23 -0.13
C ALA A 120 9.74 -4.43 -0.49
N ARG A 121 10.96 -4.46 0.03
CA ARG A 121 11.89 -5.60 -0.12
C ARG A 121 11.38 -6.88 0.53
N GLN A 122 10.72 -6.78 1.69
CA GLN A 122 10.16 -7.93 2.39
C GLN A 122 8.98 -8.52 1.61
N ASN A 123 8.08 -7.68 1.11
CA ASN A 123 6.90 -8.08 0.34
C ASN A 123 7.28 -8.78 -0.97
N LEU A 124 8.35 -8.31 -1.63
CA LEU A 124 8.91 -8.90 -2.85
C LEU A 124 10.03 -9.91 -2.55
N GLY A 125 10.21 -10.29 -1.29
CA GLY A 125 11.22 -11.25 -0.87
C GLY A 125 10.83 -12.69 -1.22
N PRO A 126 11.76 -13.64 -1.10
CA PRO A 126 11.51 -15.06 -1.39
C PRO A 126 10.45 -15.69 -0.46
N ALA A 127 10.18 -15.08 0.69
CA ALA A 127 9.13 -15.51 1.61
C ALA A 127 7.72 -15.02 1.23
N GLY A 128 7.62 -14.11 0.26
CA GLY A 128 6.34 -13.60 -0.27
C GLY A 128 5.74 -14.53 -1.33
N PRO A 129 4.45 -14.33 -1.69
CA PRO A 129 3.78 -15.09 -2.74
C PRO A 129 4.52 -14.95 -4.08
N GLU A 130 4.48 -16.00 -4.91
CA GLU A 130 5.00 -15.93 -6.27
C GLU A 130 4.07 -15.08 -7.13
N THR A 131 4.46 -13.83 -7.38
CA THR A 131 3.67 -12.90 -8.20
C THR A 131 4.55 -12.21 -9.24
N LEU A 132 3.91 -11.66 -10.28
CA LEU A 132 4.60 -10.97 -11.38
C LEU A 132 5.43 -9.78 -10.85
N GLU A 133 4.94 -9.09 -9.82
CA GLU A 133 5.63 -7.98 -9.17
C GLU A 133 6.96 -8.41 -8.55
N ARG A 134 7.05 -9.64 -8.03
CA ARG A 134 8.27 -10.19 -7.43
C ARG A 134 9.37 -10.44 -8.46
N GLU A 135 8.97 -10.85 -9.66
CA GLU A 135 9.89 -11.20 -10.74
C GLU A 135 10.40 -9.96 -11.49
N TRP A 136 9.61 -8.90 -11.54
CA TRP A 136 9.91 -7.70 -12.34
C TRP A 136 11.29 -7.09 -12.06
N PRO A 137 11.75 -6.92 -10.80
CA PRO A 137 13.10 -6.43 -10.52
C PRO A 137 14.20 -7.34 -11.07
N GLY A 138 13.92 -8.59 -11.42
CA GLY A 138 14.85 -9.48 -12.14
C GLY A 138 14.87 -9.26 -13.66
N LYS A 139 13.76 -8.77 -14.22
CA LYS A 139 13.55 -8.59 -15.68
C LYS A 139 14.06 -7.25 -16.20
N VAL A 140 14.00 -6.20 -15.37
CA VAL A 140 14.42 -4.85 -15.75
C VAL A 140 15.68 -4.41 -15.02
N ARG A 141 16.45 -3.55 -15.67
CA ARG A 141 17.62 -2.89 -15.08
C ARG A 141 17.65 -1.45 -15.50
N VAL A 142 18.17 -0.64 -14.60
CA VAL A 142 18.37 0.79 -14.84
C VAL A 142 19.87 0.99 -14.91
N VAL A 143 20.33 1.39 -16.07
CA VAL A 143 21.75 1.63 -16.30
C VAL A 143 21.94 3.13 -16.47
N ALA A 144 22.77 3.74 -15.61
CA ALA A 144 23.16 5.12 -15.80
C ALA A 144 23.96 5.24 -17.10
N THR A 145 23.52 6.09 -18.01
CA THR A 145 24.29 6.40 -19.21
C THR A 145 25.54 7.17 -18.81
N SER A 146 26.72 6.59 -19.00
CA SER A 146 28.01 7.22 -18.71
C SER A 146 28.27 8.46 -19.57
N GLN A 147 27.60 8.59 -20.71
CA GLN A 147 27.64 9.72 -21.62
C GLN A 147 26.21 10.19 -21.93
N PRO A 148 25.92 11.50 -21.95
CA PRO A 148 24.62 12.01 -22.39
C PRO A 148 24.42 11.66 -23.87
N LEU A 149 23.60 10.66 -24.14
CA LEU A 149 23.22 10.25 -25.49
C LEU A 149 21.96 10.99 -25.93
N LEU A 150 21.81 11.16 -27.25
CA LEU A 150 20.51 11.57 -27.80
C LEU A 150 19.48 10.47 -27.47
N PRO A 151 18.32 10.81 -26.89
CA PRO A 151 17.31 9.82 -26.57
C PRO A 151 16.84 9.13 -27.86
N PRO A 152 16.69 7.78 -27.84
CA PRO A 152 16.23 7.05 -29.02
C PRO A 152 14.80 7.48 -29.38
N LYS A 153 14.52 7.58 -30.68
CA LYS A 153 13.15 7.76 -31.17
C LYS A 153 12.43 6.42 -31.09
N ILE A 154 11.65 6.22 -30.04
CA ILE A 154 10.85 5.00 -29.85
C ILE A 154 9.47 5.23 -30.49
N PRO A 155 9.03 4.37 -31.43
CA PRO A 155 7.68 4.45 -31.97
C PRO A 155 6.63 4.29 -30.87
N SER A 156 5.51 5.00 -31.00
CA SER A 156 4.37 4.88 -30.08
C SER A 156 3.90 3.43 -29.96
N GLY A 157 3.61 2.97 -28.75
CA GLY A 157 3.09 1.63 -28.46
C GLY A 157 4.15 0.52 -28.38
N VAL A 158 5.36 0.71 -28.92
CA VAL A 158 6.43 -0.32 -28.81
C VAL A 158 6.85 -0.53 -27.36
N LEU A 159 7.09 0.55 -26.63
CA LEU A 159 7.49 0.46 -25.22
C LEU A 159 6.39 -0.18 -24.36
N GLU A 160 5.14 0.19 -24.60
CA GLU A 160 3.98 -0.35 -23.90
C GLU A 160 3.85 -1.87 -24.15
N ALA A 161 3.82 -2.29 -25.41
CA ALA A 161 3.72 -3.70 -25.77
C ALA A 161 4.86 -4.54 -25.19
N VAL A 162 6.10 -4.02 -25.24
CA VAL A 162 7.27 -4.72 -24.68
C VAL A 162 7.17 -4.82 -23.16
N CYS A 163 6.82 -3.72 -22.48
CA CYS A 163 6.69 -3.71 -21.03
C CYS A 163 5.55 -4.60 -20.53
N GLU A 164 4.38 -4.55 -21.16
CA GLU A 164 3.24 -5.40 -20.81
C GLU A 164 3.54 -6.87 -21.03
N ALA A 165 4.13 -7.21 -22.18
CA ALA A 165 4.47 -8.60 -22.48
C ALA A 165 5.51 -9.16 -21.49
N LEU A 166 6.53 -8.36 -21.18
CA LEU A 166 7.56 -8.71 -20.20
C LEU A 166 6.96 -8.86 -18.78
N TYR A 167 6.01 -8.00 -18.41
CA TYR A 167 5.34 -8.05 -17.12
C TYR A 167 4.49 -9.32 -17.01
N ALA A 168 3.70 -9.61 -18.04
CA ALA A 168 2.76 -10.74 -18.09
C ALA A 168 3.40 -12.10 -18.42
N ASN A 169 4.73 -12.16 -18.63
CA ASN A 169 5.45 -13.38 -19.02
C ASN A 169 4.93 -13.99 -20.34
N VAL A 170 4.64 -13.15 -21.34
CA VAL A 170 4.18 -13.61 -22.67
C VAL A 170 5.23 -13.37 -23.74
N TRP A 171 5.17 -14.20 -24.78
CA TRP A 171 6.08 -14.11 -25.92
C TRP A 171 5.71 -12.93 -26.83
N LEU A 172 6.73 -12.22 -27.32
CA LEU A 172 6.59 -11.18 -28.33
C LEU A 172 6.99 -11.73 -29.69
N HIS A 173 6.17 -11.43 -30.71
CA HIS A 173 6.58 -11.56 -32.10
C HIS A 173 7.17 -10.22 -32.55
N LEU A 174 8.40 -10.24 -33.06
CA LEU A 174 9.17 -9.04 -33.36
C LEU A 174 9.71 -9.12 -34.79
N ASP A 175 9.44 -8.07 -35.55
CA ASP A 175 10.14 -7.82 -36.81
C ASP A 175 11.38 -6.96 -36.53
N TYR A 176 12.56 -7.55 -36.71
CA TYR A 176 13.82 -6.88 -36.45
C TYR A 176 14.49 -6.44 -37.75
N LYS A 177 14.82 -5.14 -37.83
CA LYS A 177 15.61 -4.56 -38.91
C LYS A 177 17.03 -4.33 -38.43
N ASN A 178 18.01 -4.87 -39.13
CA ASN A 178 19.42 -4.66 -38.79
C ASN A 178 19.84 -3.19 -39.09
N ALA A 179 21.03 -2.79 -38.64
CA ALA A 179 21.53 -1.43 -38.83
C ALA A 179 21.80 -1.03 -40.30
N ALA A 180 21.91 -1.99 -41.21
CA ALA A 180 22.19 -1.79 -42.63
C ALA A 180 20.93 -1.76 -43.52
N GLY A 181 19.79 -2.28 -43.06
CA GLY A 181 18.64 -2.54 -43.91
C GLY A 181 18.00 -3.88 -43.62
#